data_AF-Q8U365-F1
#
_entry.id   AF-Q8U365-F1
#
_cell.length_a   1.000
_cell.length_b   1.000
_cell.length_c   1.000
_cell.angle_alpha   90.00
_cell.angle_beta   90.00
_cell.angle_gamma   90.00
#
_symmetry.space_group_name_H-M   'P 1'
#
loop_
_entity.id
_entity.type
_entity.pdbx_description
1 polymer ?
#
loop_
_entity_poly.entity_id
_entity_poly.type
_entity_poly.pdbx_seq_one_letter_code
_entity_poly.pdbx_strand_id
1 'polypeptide(L)'
;MKFEELNEKIKKVYGKVRTIDDFHWHISDNLIHGIHKKSGLRLEIRIAESKEAADKIAQKKEPGNLMVIVVPGKETFYVNNGAFVLALKFLRSTIQDISDHIVWAGFKVVERDGALEQEDIYEYLGGRLIEHIKSGMVNGKDYIFWQFYKCEHCGKYVDIENLVRHMKTHGEDVKEWSEEKYEVLELSFEDKKVYNKFGKEVPLEEFVEETQDFIKEVFES
;
A
#
# COMPACT_ATOMS: atom_id res chain seq x y z
N MET A 1 -7.28 -7.43 30.46
CA MET A 1 -7.11 -8.79 29.91
C MET A 1 -5.62 -9.12 29.96
N LYS A 2 -5.24 -10.28 30.50
CA LYS A 2 -3.84 -10.72 30.44
C LYS A 2 -3.61 -11.52 29.15
N PHE A 3 -2.41 -11.44 28.57
CA PHE A 3 -2.11 -12.12 27.31
C PHE A 3 -2.23 -13.65 27.43
N GLU A 4 -1.89 -14.18 28.60
CA GLU A 4 -1.93 -15.60 28.94
C GLU A 4 -3.35 -16.18 28.85
N GLU A 5 -4.37 -15.35 29.09
CA GLU A 5 -5.80 -15.71 29.08
C GLU A 5 -6.39 -15.77 27.67
N LEU A 6 -5.65 -15.32 26.64
CA LEU A 6 -6.11 -15.36 25.25
C LEU A 6 -6.26 -16.80 24.73
N ASN A 7 -7.22 -16.99 23.83
CA ASN A 7 -7.39 -18.25 23.11
C ASN A 7 -6.13 -18.60 22.29
N GLU A 8 -5.73 -19.88 22.27
CA GLU A 8 -4.58 -20.37 21.52
C GLU A 8 -4.67 -20.08 20.00
N LYS A 9 -5.87 -20.06 19.42
CA LYS A 9 -6.09 -19.65 18.02
C LYS A 9 -5.63 -18.20 17.80
N ILE A 10 -5.98 -17.29 18.71
CA ILE A 10 -5.59 -15.87 18.65
C ILE A 10 -4.08 -15.72 18.84
N LYS A 11 -3.50 -16.38 19.85
CA LYS A 11 -2.04 -16.35 20.05
C LYS A 11 -1.29 -16.84 18.81
N LYS A 12 -1.79 -17.89 18.15
CA LYS A 12 -1.20 -18.45 16.93
C LYS A 12 -1.27 -17.48 15.75
N VAL A 13 -2.40 -16.79 15.56
CA VAL A 13 -2.57 -15.75 14.52
C VAL A 13 -1.68 -14.55 14.82
N TYR A 14 -1.73 -14.03 16.05
CA TYR A 14 -0.90 -12.91 16.49
C TYR A 14 0.60 -13.20 16.34
N GLY A 15 1.04 -14.41 16.68
CA GLY A 15 2.43 -14.85 16.51
C GLY A 15 2.93 -14.78 15.07
N LYS A 16 2.05 -14.78 14.05
CA LYS A 16 2.41 -14.63 12.64
C LYS A 16 2.61 -13.18 12.20
N VAL A 17 1.95 -12.22 12.85
CA VAL A 17 1.90 -10.82 12.40
C VAL A 17 2.65 -9.86 13.31
N ARG A 18 2.91 -10.23 14.58
CA ARG A 18 3.56 -9.36 15.58
C ARG A 18 4.93 -8.80 15.20
N THR A 19 5.60 -9.39 14.21
CA THR A 19 6.93 -8.96 13.73
C THR A 19 6.84 -8.05 12.51
N ILE A 20 5.65 -7.79 11.99
CA ILE A 20 5.43 -6.80 10.93
C ILE A 20 5.26 -5.48 11.65
N ASP A 21 6.37 -4.76 11.79
CA ASP A 21 6.48 -3.56 12.60
C ASP A 21 5.99 -2.30 11.88
N ASP A 22 5.62 -2.39 10.60
CA ASP A 22 4.84 -1.35 9.92
C ASP A 22 3.47 -1.10 10.59
N PHE A 23 2.97 -2.05 11.37
CA PHE A 23 1.70 -1.96 12.08
C PHE A 23 1.91 -1.87 13.59
N HIS A 24 1.11 -1.01 14.23
CA HIS A 24 0.87 -1.04 15.66
C HIS A 24 -0.30 -1.98 15.95
N TRP A 25 -0.07 -3.02 16.76
CA TRP A 25 -1.01 -4.12 16.98
C TRP A 25 -1.75 -4.00 18.32
N HIS A 26 -3.06 -4.18 18.29
CA HIS A 26 -3.91 -4.32 19.48
C HIS A 26 -4.70 -5.63 19.41
N ILE A 27 -4.96 -6.25 20.56
CA ILE A 27 -5.78 -7.47 20.65
C ILE A 27 -6.96 -7.17 21.57
N SER A 28 -8.17 -7.39 21.07
CA SER A 28 -9.42 -7.27 21.81
C SER A 28 -10.26 -8.52 21.55
N ASP A 29 -10.54 -9.29 22.61
CA ASP A 29 -11.28 -10.55 22.52
C ASP A 29 -10.72 -11.52 21.45
N ASN A 30 -11.47 -11.74 20.36
CA ASN A 30 -11.13 -12.60 19.22
C ASN A 30 -10.75 -11.81 17.96
N LEU A 31 -10.27 -10.58 18.13
CA LEU A 31 -9.93 -9.65 17.06
C LEU A 31 -8.53 -9.08 17.29
N ILE A 32 -7.73 -9.06 16.23
CA ILE A 32 -6.44 -8.38 16.21
C ILE A 32 -6.59 -7.17 15.29
N HIS A 33 -6.35 -5.98 15.84
CA HIS A 33 -6.34 -4.73 15.10
C HIS A 33 -4.90 -4.33 14.78
N GLY A 34 -4.62 -3.99 13.54
CA GLY A 34 -3.40 -3.32 13.11
C GLY A 34 -3.71 -1.90 12.69
N ILE A 35 -2.88 -0.95 13.09
CA ILE A 35 -2.86 0.42 12.57
C ILE A 35 -1.53 0.61 11.86
N HIS A 36 -1.55 0.82 10.55
CA HIS A 36 -0.34 1.09 9.79
C HIS A 36 0.27 2.40 10.30
N LYS A 37 1.49 2.34 10.83
CA LYS A 37 2.11 3.42 11.60
C LYS A 37 2.27 4.71 10.80
N LYS A 38 2.51 4.59 9.50
CA LYS A 38 2.72 5.74 8.61
C LYS A 38 1.41 6.37 8.16
N SER A 39 0.46 5.56 7.68
CA SER A 39 -0.77 6.06 7.05
C SER A 39 -1.99 6.14 7.97
N GLY A 40 -1.92 5.55 9.17
CA GLY A 40 -3.07 5.40 10.06
C GLY A 40 -4.13 4.40 9.57
N LEU A 41 -3.90 3.73 8.44
CA LEU A 41 -4.86 2.77 7.86
C LEU A 41 -5.09 1.59 8.81
N ARG A 42 -6.35 1.20 8.95
CA ARG A 42 -6.78 0.16 9.89
C ARG A 42 -6.97 -1.20 9.21
N LEU A 43 -6.47 -2.23 9.87
CA LEU A 43 -6.57 -3.62 9.47
C LEU A 43 -7.20 -4.43 10.60
N GLU A 44 -8.20 -5.24 10.29
CA GLU A 44 -8.80 -6.21 11.19
C GLU A 44 -8.42 -7.63 10.80
N ILE A 45 -7.91 -8.42 11.74
CA ILE A 45 -7.67 -9.84 11.56
C ILE A 45 -8.64 -10.61 12.45
N ARG A 46 -9.58 -11.31 11.81
CA ARG A 46 -10.60 -12.15 12.45
C ARG A 46 -10.29 -13.61 12.24
N ILE A 47 -10.81 -14.46 13.13
CA ILE A 47 -10.70 -15.93 13.00
C ILE A 47 -12.09 -16.50 12.76
N ALA A 48 -12.23 -17.35 11.76
CA ALA A 48 -13.45 -18.07 11.46
C ALA A 48 -13.22 -19.58 11.52
N GLU A 49 -14.25 -20.34 11.88
CA GLU A 49 -14.15 -21.80 12.03
C GLU A 49 -14.33 -22.55 10.71
N SER A 50 -14.89 -21.91 9.68
CA SER A 50 -15.08 -22.46 8.35
C SER A 50 -15.10 -21.36 7.29
N LYS A 51 -15.10 -21.73 6.00
CA LYS A 51 -15.26 -20.78 4.89
C LYS A 51 -16.63 -20.10 4.92
N GLU A 52 -17.68 -20.86 5.22
CA GLU A 52 -19.05 -20.34 5.31
C GLU A 52 -19.20 -19.33 6.46
N ALA A 53 -18.52 -19.57 7.59
CA ALA A 53 -18.46 -18.61 8.69
C ALA A 53 -17.68 -17.35 8.29
N ALA A 54 -16.58 -17.50 7.55
CA ALA A 54 -15.80 -16.37 7.05
C ALA A 54 -16.60 -15.51 6.07
N ASP A 55 -17.34 -16.12 5.15
CA ASP A 55 -18.17 -15.38 4.19
C ASP A 55 -19.26 -14.54 4.88
N LYS A 56 -19.88 -15.08 5.94
CA LYS A 56 -20.83 -14.32 6.77
C LYS A 56 -20.18 -13.14 7.52
N ILE A 57 -18.92 -13.28 7.93
CA ILE A 57 -18.16 -12.18 8.55
C ILE A 57 -17.82 -11.12 7.49
N ALA A 58 -17.36 -11.54 6.31
CA ALA A 58 -17.00 -10.64 5.21
C ALA A 58 -18.18 -9.77 4.75
N GLN A 59 -19.42 -10.30 4.77
CA GLN A 59 -20.63 -9.53 4.46
C GLN A 59 -20.91 -8.38 5.45
N LYS A 60 -20.37 -8.45 6.67
CA LYS A 60 -20.54 -7.42 7.71
C LYS A 60 -19.38 -6.43 7.76
N LYS A 61 -18.47 -6.48 6.78
CA LYS A 61 -17.29 -5.62 6.71
C LYS A 61 -17.72 -4.14 6.63
N GLU A 62 -17.16 -3.33 7.51
CA GLU A 62 -17.35 -1.88 7.46
C GLU A 62 -16.52 -1.26 6.31
N PRO A 63 -17.05 -0.23 5.63
CA PRO A 63 -16.26 0.59 4.72
C PRO A 63 -15.06 1.22 5.44
N GLY A 64 -13.95 1.40 4.73
CA GLY A 64 -12.76 2.10 5.25
C GLY A 64 -11.77 1.24 6.06
N ASN A 65 -12.16 0.05 6.54
CA ASN A 65 -11.23 -0.87 7.23
C ASN A 65 -10.80 -2.01 6.30
N LEU A 66 -9.52 -2.39 6.29
CA LEU A 66 -9.09 -3.64 5.70
C LEU A 66 -9.48 -4.80 6.61
N MET A 67 -9.84 -5.93 6.02
CA MET A 67 -10.25 -7.12 6.77
C MET A 67 -9.58 -8.36 6.21
N VAL A 68 -8.97 -9.12 7.11
CA VAL A 68 -8.40 -10.44 6.84
C VAL A 68 -9.07 -11.44 7.78
N ILE A 69 -9.61 -12.51 7.22
CA ILE A 69 -10.31 -13.55 7.95
C ILE A 69 -9.51 -14.84 7.79
N VAL A 70 -8.97 -15.30 8.91
CA VAL A 70 -8.17 -16.52 8.97
C VAL A 70 -9.09 -17.72 9.18
N VAL A 71 -9.03 -18.68 8.26
CA VAL A 71 -9.78 -19.94 8.33
C VAL A 71 -8.85 -21.14 8.55
N PRO A 72 -9.35 -22.26 9.12
CA PRO A 72 -8.61 -23.52 9.15
C PRO A 72 -8.38 -24.09 7.75
N GLY A 73 -7.36 -24.94 7.62
CA GLY A 73 -6.95 -25.56 6.36
C GLY A 73 -5.63 -25.02 5.83
N LYS A 74 -5.21 -25.53 4.67
CA LYS A 74 -3.92 -25.17 4.04
C LYS A 74 -4.04 -24.44 2.71
N GLU A 75 -5.21 -24.42 2.07
CA GLU A 75 -5.32 -24.03 0.65
C GLU A 75 -6.27 -22.86 0.40
N THR A 76 -6.89 -22.30 1.45
CA THR A 76 -7.82 -21.19 1.28
C THR A 76 -7.07 -19.90 1.02
N PHE A 77 -7.39 -19.24 -0.10
CA PHE A 77 -7.04 -17.86 -0.39
C PHE A 77 -8.04 -17.29 -1.40
N TYR A 78 -8.85 -16.31 -1.00
CA TYR A 78 -9.74 -15.58 -1.91
C TYR A 78 -10.15 -14.24 -1.29
N VAL A 79 -10.79 -13.39 -2.09
CA VAL A 79 -11.38 -12.12 -1.63
C VAL A 79 -12.90 -12.22 -1.74
N ASN A 80 -13.60 -11.82 -0.68
CA ASN A 80 -15.05 -11.76 -0.64
C ASN A 80 -15.48 -10.44 0.02
N ASN A 81 -16.30 -9.65 -0.68
CA ASN A 81 -16.76 -8.33 -0.23
C ASN A 81 -15.61 -7.41 0.26
N GLY A 82 -14.46 -7.45 -0.43
CA GLY A 82 -13.27 -6.68 -0.05
C GLY A 82 -12.54 -7.16 1.22
N ALA A 83 -12.92 -8.31 1.79
CA ALA A 83 -12.17 -9.00 2.84
C ALA A 83 -11.33 -10.13 2.25
N PHE A 84 -10.08 -10.27 2.70
CA PHE A 84 -9.27 -11.44 2.40
C PHE A 84 -9.71 -12.61 3.27
N VAL A 85 -10.02 -13.75 2.68
CA VAL A 85 -10.27 -15.01 3.39
C VAL A 85 -9.14 -15.97 3.07
N LEU A 86 -8.34 -16.31 4.08
CA LEU A 86 -7.09 -17.05 3.85
C LEU A 86 -6.76 -18.05 4.95
N ALA A 87 -5.98 -19.06 4.59
CA ALA A 87 -5.34 -19.96 5.54
C ALA A 87 -4.19 -19.25 6.26
N LEU A 88 -3.96 -19.60 7.53
CA LEU A 88 -2.93 -19.00 8.39
C LEU A 88 -1.53 -18.90 7.75
N LYS A 89 -1.16 -19.84 6.86
CA LYS A 89 0.16 -19.84 6.22
C LYS A 89 0.40 -18.62 5.32
N PHE A 90 -0.66 -18.04 4.76
CA PHE A 90 -0.60 -16.87 3.86
C PHE A 90 -0.69 -15.54 4.62
N LEU A 91 -1.08 -15.56 5.90
CA LEU A 91 -1.38 -14.34 6.65
C LEU A 91 -0.23 -13.35 6.65
N ARG A 92 0.99 -13.81 7.00
CA ARG A 92 2.15 -12.92 7.13
C ARG A 92 2.48 -12.25 5.79
N SER A 93 2.55 -13.02 4.70
CA SER A 93 2.86 -12.46 3.38
C SER A 93 1.78 -11.48 2.94
N THR A 94 0.50 -11.81 3.11
CA THR A 94 -0.59 -10.89 2.75
C THR A 94 -0.57 -9.60 3.54
N ILE A 95 -0.22 -9.61 4.83
CA ILE A 95 -0.09 -8.36 5.59
C ILE A 95 1.12 -7.55 5.12
N GLN A 96 2.23 -8.21 4.74
CA GLN A 96 3.37 -7.52 4.13
C GLN A 96 2.98 -6.90 2.79
N ASP A 97 2.34 -7.67 1.92
CA ASP A 97 1.87 -7.18 0.62
C ASP A 97 0.91 -6.00 0.81
N ILE A 98 0.00 -6.04 1.80
CA ILE A 98 -0.85 -4.90 2.15
C ILE A 98 0.00 -3.67 2.52
N SER A 99 1.04 -3.84 3.35
CA SER A 99 1.97 -2.77 3.74
C SER A 99 2.63 -2.14 2.51
N ASP A 100 3.16 -2.97 1.62
CA ASP A 100 3.89 -2.55 0.42
C ASP A 100 2.98 -1.80 -0.59
N HIS A 101 1.66 -1.97 -0.48
CA HIS A 101 0.65 -1.29 -1.29
C HIS A 101 0.02 -0.08 -0.59
N ILE A 102 0.51 0.30 0.59
CA ILE A 102 0.20 1.59 1.22
C ILE A 102 1.33 2.55 0.89
N VAL A 103 1.15 3.31 -0.17
CA VAL A 103 2.21 4.11 -0.78
C VAL A 103 1.99 5.58 -0.48
N TRP A 104 3.05 6.29 -0.11
CA TRP A 104 3.03 7.74 0.05
C TRP A 104 2.81 8.40 -1.32
N ALA A 105 1.90 9.38 -1.38
CA ALA A 105 1.45 10.02 -2.62
C ALA A 105 1.51 11.57 -2.55
N GLY A 106 2.11 12.13 -1.49
CA GLY A 106 2.26 13.57 -1.35
C GLY A 106 2.12 14.05 0.08
N PHE A 107 2.10 15.36 0.25
CA PHE A 107 1.97 16.01 1.55
C PHE A 107 1.28 17.36 1.44
N LYS A 108 0.85 17.88 2.59
CA LYS A 108 0.39 19.26 2.77
C LYS A 108 0.89 19.82 4.09
N VAL A 109 1.41 21.04 4.07
CA VAL A 109 1.74 21.79 5.28
C VAL A 109 0.50 22.59 5.73
N VAL A 110 0.10 22.40 6.97
CA VAL A 110 -1.05 23.07 7.59
C VAL A 110 -0.64 23.79 8.86
N GLU A 111 -1.32 24.90 9.17
CA GLU A 111 -1.16 25.57 10.46
C GLU A 111 -2.06 24.91 11.51
N ARG A 112 -1.48 24.49 12.63
CA ARG A 112 -2.18 23.95 13.81
C ARG A 112 -1.56 24.51 15.08
N ASP A 113 -2.39 25.12 15.92
CA ASP A 113 -1.99 25.69 17.21
C ASP A 113 -0.75 26.62 17.13
N GLY A 114 -0.65 27.41 16.05
CA GLY A 114 0.45 28.35 15.80
C GLY A 114 1.76 27.70 15.33
N ALA A 115 1.75 26.41 14.99
CA ALA A 115 2.86 25.69 14.38
C ALA A 115 2.48 25.20 12.97
N LEU A 116 3.50 24.95 12.14
CA LEU A 116 3.32 24.28 10.85
C LEU A 116 3.53 22.77 11.03
N GLU A 117 2.53 21.99 10.64
CA GLU A 117 2.56 20.53 10.66
C GLU A 117 2.44 20.00 9.23
N GLN A 118 3.18 18.93 8.91
CA GLN A 118 3.03 18.21 7.65
C GLN A 118 1.99 17.11 7.81
N GLU A 119 0.98 17.13 6.95
CA GLU A 119 0.03 16.04 6.74
C GLU A 119 0.44 15.23 5.51
N ASP A 120 0.86 13.99 5.73
CA ASP A 120 1.18 13.07 4.65
C ASP A 120 -0.08 12.45 4.02
N ILE A 121 -0.03 12.29 2.71
CA ILE A 121 -1.09 11.65 1.92
C ILE A 121 -0.60 10.25 1.54
N TYR A 122 -1.36 9.24 1.93
CA TYR A 122 -1.11 7.84 1.55
C TYR A 122 -2.26 7.30 0.71
N GLU A 123 -1.92 6.48 -0.28
CA GLU A 123 -2.88 5.75 -1.10
C GLU A 123 -2.74 4.24 -0.86
N TYR A 124 -3.87 3.55 -0.68
CA TYR A 124 -3.90 2.09 -0.64
C TYR A 124 -4.26 1.53 -2.02
N LEU A 125 -3.28 0.90 -2.67
CA LEU A 125 -3.37 0.37 -4.03
C LEU A 125 -3.99 -1.04 -4.06
N GLY A 126 -5.15 -1.19 -3.40
CA GLY A 126 -5.80 -2.50 -3.19
C GLY A 126 -6.17 -3.23 -4.48
N GLY A 127 -6.56 -2.52 -5.54
CA GLY A 127 -6.81 -3.12 -6.85
C GLY A 127 -5.55 -3.75 -7.43
N ARG A 128 -4.42 -3.03 -7.34
CA ARG A 128 -3.14 -3.51 -7.85
C ARG A 128 -2.55 -4.64 -7.01
N LEU A 129 -2.72 -4.60 -5.69
CA LEU A 129 -2.40 -5.69 -4.77
C LEU A 129 -3.01 -7.03 -5.21
N ILE A 130 -4.29 -7.03 -5.60
CA ILE A 130 -4.95 -8.27 -6.04
C ILE A 130 -4.30 -8.83 -7.30
N GLU A 131 -3.93 -7.97 -8.25
CA GLU A 131 -3.28 -8.42 -9.47
C GLU A 131 -1.85 -8.94 -9.19
N HIS A 132 -1.09 -8.28 -8.31
CA HIS A 132 0.22 -8.76 -7.90
C HIS A 132 0.17 -10.12 -7.21
N ILE A 133 -0.80 -10.32 -6.31
CA ILE A 133 -1.00 -11.62 -5.65
C ILE A 133 -1.35 -12.71 -6.68
N LYS A 134 -2.19 -12.41 -7.69
CA LYS A 134 -2.54 -13.38 -8.73
C LYS A 134 -1.35 -13.77 -9.60
N SER A 135 -0.50 -12.79 -9.92
CA SER A 135 0.70 -12.99 -10.76
C SER A 135 1.91 -13.49 -9.95
N GLY A 136 1.85 -13.49 -8.63
CA GLY A 136 2.98 -13.86 -7.77
C GLY A 136 4.11 -12.83 -7.77
N MET A 137 3.81 -11.57 -8.07
CA MET A 137 4.79 -10.48 -8.17
C MET A 137 5.12 -9.93 -6.77
N VAL A 138 6.40 -9.62 -6.55
CA VAL A 138 6.93 -9.13 -5.28
C VAL A 138 7.55 -7.74 -5.45
N ASN A 139 7.15 -6.79 -4.60
CA ASN A 139 7.72 -5.44 -4.59
C ASN A 139 9.23 -5.48 -4.29
N GLY A 140 10.01 -4.68 -5.00
CA GLY A 140 11.48 -4.64 -4.92
C GLY A 140 12.19 -5.77 -5.66
N LYS A 141 11.45 -6.76 -6.18
CA LYS A 141 12.01 -7.87 -6.97
C LYS A 141 11.50 -7.88 -8.41
N ASP A 142 10.19 -7.78 -8.58
CA ASP A 142 9.53 -7.87 -9.89
C ASP A 142 9.02 -6.49 -10.36
N TYR A 143 8.79 -5.58 -9.42
CA TYR A 143 8.39 -4.19 -9.67
C TYR A 143 8.71 -3.30 -8.47
N ILE A 144 8.65 -1.98 -8.65
CA ILE A 144 8.59 -1.00 -7.56
C ILE A 144 7.47 0.01 -7.82
N PHE A 145 6.92 0.60 -6.75
CA PHE A 145 6.10 1.80 -6.86
C PHE A 145 6.98 3.04 -6.74
N TRP A 146 6.73 4.04 -7.59
CA TRP A 146 7.46 5.29 -7.60
C TRP A 146 6.55 6.49 -7.82
N GLN A 147 6.92 7.62 -7.24
CA GLN A 147 6.13 8.86 -7.27
C GLN A 147 6.51 9.70 -8.48
N PHE A 148 5.49 10.11 -9.25
CA PHE A 148 5.64 11.01 -10.39
C PHE A 148 4.70 12.21 -10.26
N TYR A 149 5.26 13.41 -10.33
CA TYR A 149 4.50 14.65 -10.39
C TYR A 149 4.02 14.90 -11.82
N LYS A 150 2.73 15.20 -12.00
CA LYS A 150 2.17 15.59 -13.30
C LYS A 150 2.31 17.10 -13.44
N CYS A 151 3.34 17.55 -14.17
CA CYS A 151 3.68 18.96 -14.30
C CYS A 151 2.55 19.78 -14.92
N GLU A 152 2.15 20.86 -14.24
CA GLU A 152 1.06 21.74 -14.69
C GLU A 152 1.41 22.55 -15.94
N HIS A 153 2.70 22.76 -16.23
CA HIS A 153 3.18 23.54 -17.38
C HIS A 153 3.26 22.73 -18.67
N CYS A 154 3.81 21.52 -18.60
CA CYS A 154 4.03 20.69 -19.78
C CYS A 154 3.08 19.49 -19.89
N GLY A 155 2.31 19.20 -18.83
CA GLY A 155 1.39 18.07 -18.77
C GLY A 155 2.08 16.71 -18.76
N LYS A 156 3.40 16.63 -18.54
CA LYS A 156 4.16 15.38 -18.50
C LYS A 156 4.50 14.96 -17.07
N TYR A 157 4.77 13.67 -16.90
CA TYR A 157 5.24 13.11 -15.65
C TYR A 157 6.72 13.38 -15.43
N VAL A 158 7.05 13.76 -14.20
CA VAL A 158 8.40 13.99 -13.70
C VAL A 158 8.57 13.13 -12.46
N ASP A 159 9.62 12.32 -12.37
CA ASP A 159 9.92 11.59 -11.15
C ASP A 159 10.26 12.56 -10.00
N ILE A 160 9.99 12.12 -8.77
CA ILE A 160 10.17 12.93 -7.57
C ILE A 160 11.59 13.49 -7.40
N GLU A 161 12.62 12.77 -7.85
CA GLU A 161 14.02 13.20 -7.66
C GLU A 161 14.40 14.33 -8.63
N ASN A 162 13.82 14.34 -9.83
CA ASN A 162 14.06 15.38 -10.84
C ASN A 162 13.13 16.60 -10.72
N LEU A 163 12.06 16.54 -9.90
CA LEU A 163 11.04 17.58 -9.80
C LEU A 163 11.62 18.99 -9.56
N VAL A 164 12.54 19.14 -8.60
CA VAL A 164 13.17 20.43 -8.26
C VAL A 164 13.87 21.05 -9.47
N ARG A 165 14.61 20.22 -10.23
CA ARG A 165 15.34 20.69 -11.41
C ARG A 165 14.38 21.02 -12.54
N HIS A 166 13.35 20.20 -12.72
CA HIS A 166 12.33 20.40 -13.75
C HIS A 166 11.60 21.73 -13.56
N MET A 167 11.07 21.99 -12.36
CA MET A 167 10.27 23.20 -12.09
C MET A 167 11.06 24.49 -12.23
N LYS A 168 12.37 24.48 -11.98
CA LYS A 168 13.24 25.63 -12.25
C LYS A 168 13.25 26.03 -13.73
N THR A 169 13.05 25.09 -14.65
CA THR A 169 12.97 25.41 -16.10
C THR A 169 11.69 26.18 -16.45
N HIS A 170 10.66 26.06 -15.62
CA HIS A 170 9.41 26.84 -15.69
C HIS A 170 9.45 28.12 -14.84
N GLY A 171 10.58 28.40 -14.19
CA GLY A 171 10.72 29.57 -13.30
C GLY A 171 10.06 29.40 -11.93
N GLU A 172 9.73 28.18 -11.52
CA GLU A 172 9.17 27.87 -10.21
C GLU A 172 10.22 27.30 -9.24
N ASP A 173 10.09 27.65 -7.96
CA ASP A 173 10.87 27.07 -6.87
C ASP A 173 9.95 26.26 -5.96
N VAL A 174 10.08 24.94 -6.02
CA VAL A 174 9.25 24.00 -5.23
C VAL A 174 9.39 24.20 -3.72
N LYS A 175 10.44 24.87 -3.26
CA LYS A 175 10.59 25.23 -1.83
C LYS A 175 9.53 26.21 -1.33
N GLU A 176 8.92 26.95 -2.23
CA GLU A 176 7.83 27.88 -1.93
C GLU A 176 6.46 27.17 -1.89
N TRP A 177 6.43 25.87 -2.22
CA TRP A 177 5.20 25.08 -2.21
C TRP A 177 4.91 24.52 -0.82
N SER A 178 3.64 24.61 -0.41
CA SER A 178 3.16 24.02 0.84
C SER A 178 2.38 22.73 0.63
N GLU A 179 2.21 22.26 -0.60
CA GLU A 179 1.46 21.05 -0.94
C GLU A 179 2.02 20.44 -2.23
N GLU A 180 2.22 19.12 -2.22
CA GLU A 180 2.63 18.35 -3.40
C GLU A 180 1.81 17.07 -3.48
N LYS A 181 1.40 16.70 -4.70
CA LYS A 181 0.68 15.46 -4.98
C LYS A 181 1.32 14.74 -6.14
N TYR A 182 1.46 13.43 -5.98
CA TYR A 182 2.11 12.54 -6.91
C TYR A 182 1.14 11.48 -7.39
N GLU A 183 1.26 11.12 -8.67
CA GLU A 183 0.73 9.86 -9.16
C GLU A 183 1.70 8.75 -8.78
N VAL A 184 1.18 7.67 -8.18
CA VAL A 184 1.97 6.47 -7.90
C VAL A 184 1.88 5.54 -9.10
N LEU A 185 3.02 5.35 -9.76
CA LEU A 185 3.16 4.44 -10.89
C LEU A 185 4.02 3.24 -10.51
N GLU A 186 3.81 2.14 -11.20
CA GLU A 186 4.55 0.89 -11.07
C GLU A 186 5.59 0.80 -12.18
N LEU A 187 6.85 0.63 -11.79
CA LEU A 187 7.95 0.31 -12.70
C LEU A 187 8.13 -1.21 -12.66
N SER A 188 7.67 -1.90 -13.71
CA SER A 188 7.73 -3.37 -13.80
C SER A 188 9.05 -3.81 -14.43
N PHE A 189 9.81 -4.62 -13.69
CA PHE A 189 11.09 -5.16 -14.14
C PHE A 189 10.91 -6.38 -15.05
N GLU A 190 9.76 -7.07 -14.96
CA GLU A 190 9.48 -8.26 -15.77
C GLU A 190 9.40 -7.94 -17.26
N ASP A 191 8.78 -6.82 -17.61
CA ASP A 191 8.51 -6.41 -18.99
C ASP A 191 9.04 -5.02 -19.34
N LYS A 192 9.73 -4.36 -18.41
CA LYS A 192 10.36 -3.04 -18.57
C LYS A 192 9.36 -1.96 -19.01
N LYS A 193 8.19 -1.97 -18.38
CA LYS A 193 7.09 -1.04 -18.64
C LYS A 193 6.67 -0.30 -17.39
N VAL A 194 5.97 0.81 -17.61
CA VAL A 194 5.37 1.62 -16.56
C VAL A 194 3.86 1.42 -16.56
N TYR A 195 3.27 1.19 -15.39
CA TYR A 195 1.84 1.02 -15.22
C TYR A 195 1.29 2.05 -14.22
N ASN A 196 0.08 2.53 -14.44
CA ASN A 196 -0.62 3.29 -13.41
C ASN A 196 -1.20 2.36 -12.34
N LYS A 197 -1.73 2.93 -11.26
CA LYS A 197 -2.37 2.18 -10.16
C LYS A 197 -3.55 1.27 -10.55
N PHE A 198 -4.07 1.40 -11.77
CA PHE A 198 -5.13 0.54 -12.32
C PHE A 198 -4.59 -0.57 -13.23
N GLY A 199 -3.27 -0.71 -13.37
CA GLY A 199 -2.62 -1.68 -14.25
C GLY A 199 -2.66 -1.31 -15.73
N LYS A 200 -2.93 -0.04 -16.07
CA LYS A 200 -2.88 0.44 -17.45
C LYS A 200 -1.47 0.96 -17.75
N GLU A 201 -0.89 0.49 -18.85
CA GLU A 201 0.41 0.94 -19.33
C GLU A 201 0.42 2.47 -19.56
N VAL A 202 1.48 3.12 -19.09
CA VAL A 202 1.77 4.54 -19.29
C VAL A 202 2.95 4.64 -20.26
N PRO A 203 2.73 5.12 -21.49
CA PRO A 203 3.80 5.20 -22.49
C PRO A 203 4.93 6.16 -22.07
N LEU A 204 6.18 5.88 -22.46
CA LEU A 204 7.35 6.70 -22.08
C LEU A 204 7.26 8.16 -22.57
N GLU A 205 6.53 8.41 -23.67
CA GLU A 205 6.31 9.76 -24.18
C GLU A 205 5.52 10.69 -23.23
N GLU A 206 4.78 10.11 -22.28
CA GLU A 206 4.07 10.84 -21.22
C GLU A 206 5.02 11.43 -20.15
N PHE A 207 6.30 11.05 -20.18
CA PHE A 207 7.33 11.49 -19.25
C PHE A 207 8.26 12.51 -19.89
N VAL A 208 8.84 13.40 -19.06
CA VAL A 208 9.90 14.33 -19.48
C VAL A 208 11.20 13.57 -19.75
N GLU A 209 12.11 14.16 -20.53
CA GLU A 209 13.32 13.47 -21.00
C GLU A 209 14.20 12.97 -19.85
N GLU A 210 14.41 13.81 -18.83
CA GLU A 210 15.19 13.47 -17.64
C GLU A 210 14.59 12.28 -16.86
N THR A 211 13.25 12.16 -16.85
CA THR A 211 12.54 11.06 -16.20
C THR A 211 12.52 9.80 -17.05
N GLN A 212 12.51 9.93 -18.39
CA GLN A 212 12.67 8.77 -19.27
C GLN A 212 14.04 8.12 -19.06
N ASP A 213 15.09 8.92 -18.88
CA ASP A 213 16.44 8.40 -18.62
C ASP A 213 16.52 7.71 -17.26
N PHE A 214 15.94 8.30 -16.21
CA PHE A 214 15.77 7.64 -14.92
C PHE A 214 15.06 6.28 -15.03
N ILE A 215 13.93 6.21 -15.74
CA ILE A 215 13.16 4.96 -15.92
C ILE A 215 14.02 3.89 -16.62
N LYS A 216 14.80 4.27 -17.64
CA LYS A 216 15.70 3.33 -18.34
C LYS A 216 16.77 2.81 -17.40
N GLU A 217 17.40 3.67 -16.60
CA GLU A 217 18.42 3.27 -15.61
C GLU A 217 17.86 2.26 -14.62
N VAL A 218 16.63 2.50 -14.11
CA VAL A 218 15.92 1.57 -13.22
C VAL A 218 15.67 0.20 -13.87
N PHE A 219 15.44 0.14 -15.18
CA PHE A 219 15.25 -1.13 -15.90
C PHE A 219 16.55 -1.84 -16.30
N GLU A 220 17.70 -1.19 -16.11
CA GLU A 220 19.03 -1.73 -16.41
C GLU A 220 19.78 -2.21 -15.17
N SER A 221 19.36 -1.78 -13.98
CA SER A 221 19.89 -2.24 -12.68
C SER A 221 19.42 -3.65 -12.30
#